data_AF-A0A2E8A8G6-F1
#
_entry.id   AF-A0A2E8A8G6-F1
#
_cell.length_a   1.000
_cell.length_b   1.000
_cell.length_c   1.000
_cell.angle_alpha   90.00
_cell.angle_beta   90.00
_cell.angle_gamma   90.00
#
_symmetry.space_group_name_H-M   'P 1'
#
loop_
_entity.id
_entity.type
_entity.pdbx_description
1 polymer ?
#
loop_
_entity_poly.entity_id
_entity_poly.type
_entity_poly.pdbx_seq_one_letter_code
_entity_poly.pdbx_strand_id
1 'polypeptide(L)'
;MTKIYTYCLFDTDDTFHGVYSSLAAAYRDAIRLANRGQSKVMLCTDNGWVDPDLTTLRNVLYSKCDVVVVLQGGRHRAKILKTKLKE
;
A
#
# COMPACT_ATOMS: atom_id res chain seq x y z
N MET A 1 20.31 -10.31 12.66
CA MET A 1 20.10 -9.62 11.37
C MET A 1 18.75 -8.91 11.43
N THR A 2 18.73 -7.58 11.41
CA THR A 2 17.49 -6.81 11.44
C THR A 2 16.76 -6.99 10.11
N LYS A 3 15.50 -7.42 10.12
CA LYS A 3 14.72 -7.53 8.89
C LYS A 3 14.35 -6.12 8.42
N ILE A 4 15.08 -5.58 7.45
CA ILE A 4 14.79 -4.28 6.83
C ILE A 4 13.79 -4.52 5.70
N TYR A 5 12.62 -3.88 5.82
CA TYR A 5 11.59 -3.90 4.79
C TYR A 5 11.56 -2.57 4.06
N THR A 6 11.27 -2.62 2.77
CA THR A 6 10.98 -1.45 1.95
C THR A 6 9.60 -1.57 1.35
N TYR A 7 8.98 -0.42 1.09
CA TYR A 7 7.63 -0.31 0.57
C TYR A 7 7.69 0.48 -0.72
N CYS A 8 7.38 -0.15 -1.86
CA CYS A 8 7.34 0.50 -3.16
C CYS A 8 5.91 0.93 -3.45
N LEU A 9 5.72 2.19 -3.85
CA LEU A 9 4.41 2.76 -4.17
C LEU A 9 4.24 2.89 -5.67
N PHE A 10 3.12 2.41 -6.17
CA PHE A 10 2.69 2.54 -7.56
C PHE A 10 1.26 3.10 -7.62
N ASP A 11 0.91 3.74 -8.74
CA ASP A 11 -0.45 4.25 -8.96
C ASP A 11 -1.31 3.34 -9.85
N THR A 12 -2.35 3.94 -10.46
CA THR A 12 -3.29 3.26 -11.33
C THR A 12 -2.65 2.71 -12.57
N ASP A 13 -1.71 3.44 -13.14
CA ASP A 13 -1.09 3.13 -14.42
C ASP A 13 0.22 2.35 -14.22
N ASP A 14 0.42 1.81 -13.02
CA ASP A 14 1.66 1.16 -12.59
C ASP A 14 2.89 2.08 -12.68
N THR A 15 2.65 3.40 -12.65
CA THR A 15 3.72 4.38 -12.53
C THR A 15 4.34 4.27 -11.15
N PHE A 16 5.66 4.17 -11.08
CA PHE A 16 6.39 4.09 -9.83
C PHE A 16 6.56 5.47 -9.19
N HIS A 17 6.14 5.63 -7.93
CA HIS A 17 6.21 6.90 -7.19
C HIS A 17 7.37 6.97 -6.20
N GLY A 18 7.91 5.83 -5.75
CA GLY A 18 9.08 5.80 -4.87
C GLY A 18 9.18 4.59 -3.94
N VAL A 19 10.31 4.53 -3.25
CA VAL A 19 10.59 3.55 -2.18
C VAL A 19 10.54 4.26 -0.83
N TYR A 20 9.86 3.64 0.13
CA TYR A 20 9.74 4.12 1.50
C TYR A 20 10.33 3.10 2.47
N SER A 21 11.04 3.59 3.49
CA SER A 21 11.49 2.79 4.64
C SER A 21 10.43 2.64 5.73
N SER A 22 9.33 3.41 5.64
CA SER A 22 8.23 3.42 6.60
C SER A 22 6.90 3.12 5.92
N LEU A 23 6.18 2.12 6.46
CA LEU A 23 4.83 1.77 5.99
C LEU A 23 3.86 2.95 6.15
N ALA A 24 4.00 3.75 7.20
CA ALA A 24 3.13 4.91 7.44
C ALA A 24 3.33 6.01 6.39
N ALA A 25 4.57 6.21 5.93
CA ALA A 25 4.86 7.16 4.86
C ALA A 25 4.25 6.69 3.53
N ALA A 26 4.48 5.43 3.15
CA ALA A 26 3.88 4.82 1.96
C ALA A 26 2.34 4.88 2.00
N TYR A 27 1.73 4.55 3.15
CA TYR A 27 0.27 4.61 3.33
C TYR A 27 -0.31 6.00 3.09
N ARG A 28 0.31 7.04 3.66
CA ARG A 28 -0.16 8.42 3.52
C ARG A 28 -0.22 8.85 2.06
N ASP A 29 0.82 8.54 1.29
CA ASP A 29 0.89 8.89 -0.12
C ASP A 29 -0.03 8.00 -0.95
N ALA A 30 -0.15 6.72 -0.63
CA ALA A 30 -1.12 5.83 -1.27
C ALA A 30 -2.56 6.31 -1.10
N ILE A 31 -2.95 6.77 0.10
CA ILE A 31 -4.26 7.37 0.33
C ILE A 31 -4.45 8.61 -0.54
N ARG A 32 -3.46 9.51 -0.62
CA ARG A 32 -3.53 10.70 -1.47
C ARG A 32 -3.69 10.35 -2.95
N LEU A 33 -2.99 9.33 -3.43
CA LEU A 33 -3.10 8.86 -4.81
C LEU A 33 -4.48 8.25 -5.10
N ALA A 34 -4.99 7.40 -4.21
CA ALA A 34 -6.28 6.76 -4.35
C ALA A 34 -7.46 7.73 -4.14
N ASN A 35 -7.29 8.77 -3.33
CA ASN A 35 -8.33 9.76 -3.00
C ASN A 35 -8.40 10.94 -4.00
N ARG A 36 -7.86 10.78 -5.23
CA ARG A 36 -7.95 11.82 -6.27
C ARG A 36 -9.34 11.92 -6.90
N GLY A 37 -10.19 10.90 -6.72
CA GLY A 37 -11.55 10.85 -7.23
C GLY A 37 -12.60 11.29 -6.22
N GLN A 38 -13.89 11.09 -6.57
CA GLN A 38 -15.02 11.40 -5.70
C GLN A 38 -15.50 10.20 -4.86
N SER A 39 -14.86 9.04 -4.99
CA SER A 39 -15.24 7.82 -4.29
C SER A 39 -14.43 7.64 -3.01
N LYS A 40 -15.07 7.07 -1.99
CA LYS A 40 -14.39 6.65 -0.76
C LYS A 40 -13.25 5.69 -1.10
N VAL A 41 -12.07 5.91 -0.52
CA VAL A 41 -10.96 4.98 -0.64
C VAL A 41 -11.24 3.75 0.22
N MET A 42 -11.01 2.57 -0.37
CA MET A 42 -11.16 1.26 0.27
C MET A 42 -9.83 0.50 0.17
N LEU A 43 -9.54 -0.36 1.14
CA LEU A 43 -8.39 -1.25 1.17
C LEU A 43 -8.81 -2.65 0.76
N CYS A 44 -8.12 -3.26 -0.22
CA CYS A 44 -8.34 -4.64 -0.61
C CYS A 44 -7.61 -5.59 0.35
N THR A 45 -8.35 -6.50 0.97
CA THR A 45 -7.84 -7.54 1.87
C THR A 45 -8.30 -8.91 1.38
N ASP A 46 -7.72 -9.97 1.96
CA ASP A 46 -8.13 -11.36 1.69
C ASP A 46 -9.63 -11.60 2.00
N ASN A 47 -10.21 -10.80 2.91
CA ASN A 47 -11.62 -10.88 3.33
C ASN A 47 -12.53 -9.88 2.57
N GLY A 48 -12.01 -9.24 1.51
CA GLY A 48 -12.73 -8.23 0.73
C GLY A 48 -12.30 -6.79 1.01
N TRP A 49 -13.15 -5.85 0.61
CA TRP A 49 -12.88 -4.41 0.70
C TRP A 49 -13.30 -3.85 2.05
N VAL A 50 -12.36 -3.19 2.74
CA VAL A 50 -12.59 -2.60 4.07
C VAL A 50 -12.16 -1.14 4.09
N ASP A 51 -12.58 -0.44 5.13
CA ASP A 51 -12.13 0.94 5.35
C ASP A 51 -10.62 0.98 5.56
N PRO A 52 -9.92 1.91 4.89
CA PRO A 52 -8.47 1.97 4.95
C PRO A 52 -8.04 2.51 6.30
N ASP A 53 -7.28 1.70 7.03
CA ASP A 53 -6.58 2.08 8.24
C ASP A 53 -5.15 1.53 8.22
N LEU A 54 -4.23 2.25 8.85
CA LEU A 54 -2.82 1.86 8.90
C LEU A 54 -2.62 0.54 9.66
N THR A 55 -3.42 0.27 10.69
CA THR A 55 -3.39 -0.98 11.45
C THR A 55 -3.86 -2.14 10.59
N THR A 56 -4.95 -1.95 9.84
CA THR A 56 -5.44 -2.96 8.90
C THR A 56 -4.40 -3.28 7.84
N LEU A 57 -3.78 -2.26 7.21
CA LEU A 57 -2.71 -2.46 6.25
C LEU A 57 -1.49 -3.19 6.87
N ARG A 58 -1.11 -2.82 8.10
CA ARG A 58 -0.02 -3.49 8.83
C ARG A 58 -0.34 -4.97 9.06
N ASN A 59 -1.58 -5.30 9.40
CA ASN A 59 -2.03 -6.67 9.63
C ASN A 59 -2.03 -7.49 8.33
N VAL A 60 -2.51 -6.91 7.23
CA VAL A 60 -2.45 -7.55 5.90
C VAL A 60 -1.01 -7.88 5.51
N LEU A 61 -0.07 -6.98 5.79
CA LEU A 61 1.35 -7.14 5.49
C LEU A 61 2.13 -7.88 6.59
N TYR A 62 1.49 -8.29 7.68
CA TYR A 62 2.17 -8.91 8.81
C TYR A 62 2.72 -10.28 8.41
N SER A 63 4.00 -10.52 8.69
CA SER A 63 4.74 -11.74 8.28
C SER A 63 4.80 -12.03 6.76
N LYS A 64 4.10 -11.27 5.91
CA LYS A 64 4.14 -11.38 4.45
C LYS A 64 5.24 -10.50 3.84
N CYS A 65 5.83 -10.93 2.72
CA CYS A 65 6.79 -10.19 1.89
C CYS A 65 6.52 -10.55 0.42
N ASP A 66 6.93 -9.66 -0.47
CA ASP A 66 6.69 -9.76 -1.92
C ASP A 66 5.17 -9.83 -2.22
N VAL A 67 4.40 -9.10 -1.41
CA VAL A 67 2.94 -8.98 -1.51
C VAL A 67 2.57 -7.54 -1.86
N VAL A 68 1.61 -7.41 -2.78
CA VAL A 68 1.02 -6.15 -3.18
C VAL A 68 -0.32 -5.96 -2.46
N VAL A 69 -0.50 -4.80 -1.86
CA VAL A 69 -1.80 -4.38 -1.29
C VAL A 69 -2.33 -3.21 -2.09
N VAL A 70 -3.63 -3.23 -2.39
CA VAL A 70 -4.30 -2.23 -3.21
C VAL A 70 -5.21 -1.36 -2.37
N LEU A 71 -5.07 -0.05 -2.53
CA LEU A 71 -6.04 0.95 -2.09
C LEU A 71 -6.73 1.51 -3.32
N GLN A 72 -8.06 1.64 -3.28
CA GLN A 72 -8.83 2.08 -4.44
C GLN A 72 -9.92 3.08 -4.04
N GLY A 73 -9.93 4.24 -4.70
CA GLY A 73 -11.00 5.23 -4.68
C GLY A 73 -11.55 5.43 -6.09
N GLY A 74 -12.63 4.70 -6.43
CA GLY A 74 -13.26 4.78 -7.74
C GLY A 74 -12.33 4.26 -8.85
N ARG A 75 -11.92 5.15 -9.77
CA ARG A 75 -10.97 4.83 -10.85
C ARG A 75 -9.50 4.96 -10.43
N HIS A 76 -9.22 5.60 -9.31
CA HIS A 76 -7.85 5.79 -8.83
C HIS A 76 -7.48 4.67 -7.86
N ARG A 77 -6.32 4.06 -8.08
CA ARG A 77 -5.76 3.05 -7.19
C ARG A 77 -4.31 3.39 -6.84
N ALA A 78 -3.89 2.92 -5.68
CA ALA A 78 -2.51 2.92 -5.23
C ALA A 78 -2.14 1.51 -4.80
N LYS A 79 -0.95 1.06 -5.17
CA LYS A 79 -0.44 -0.28 -4.86
C LYS A 79 0.80 -0.13 -4.00
N ILE A 80 0.80 -0.79 -2.85
CA ILE A 80 1.97 -0.86 -1.96
C ILE A 80 2.54 -2.27 -2.05
N LEU A 81 3.75 -2.39 -2.59
CA LEU A 81 4.53 -3.63 -2.57
C LEU A 81 5.47 -3.61 -1.37
N LYS A 82 5.35 -4.58 -0.46
CA LYS A 82 6.32 -4.78 0.62
C LYS A 82 7.38 -5.79 0.17
N THR A 83 8.64 -5.41 0.20
CA THR A 83 9.75 -6.32 -0.09
C THR A 83 10.84 -6.25 0.98
N LYS A 84 11.79 -7.18 0.93
CA LYS A 84 12.98 -7.20 1.78
C LYS A 84 14.14 -6.58 1.01
N LEU A 85 14.92 -5.73 1.67
CA LEU A 85 16.23 -5.37 1.14
C LEU A 85 17.12 -6.61 1.26
N LYS A 86 17.51 -7.21 0.14
CA LYS A 86 18.59 -8.20 0.10
C LYS A 86 19.88 -7.46 -0.24
N GLU A 87 20.92 -7.71 0.55
CA GLU A 87 22.30 -7.36 0.20
C GLU A 87 22.79 -8.19 -0.98
#